data_AF-E8JQA7-F1
#
_entry.id   AF-E8JQA7-F1
#
_cell.length_a   1.000
_cell.length_b   1.000
_cell.length_c   1.000
_cell.angle_alpha   90.00
_cell.angle_beta   90.00
_cell.angle_gamma   90.00
#
_symmetry.space_group_name_H-M   'P 1'
#
loop_
_entity.id
_entity.type
_entity.pdbx_description
1 polymer ?
#
loop_
_entity_poly.entity_id
_entity_poly.type
_entity_poly.pdbx_seq_one_letter_code
_entity_poly.pdbx_strand_id
1 'polypeptide(L)' 'MNCLTIYGIICLILAKKRGNIMWVVRKMYWRSGQQYVQAQKIFDSREDANAFRKELDFATELYETNLVVSNKGEF' A
#
# COMPACT_ATOMS: atom_id res chain seq x y z
N MET A 1 -12.58 -1.49 -39.79
CA MET A 1 -13.40 -0.81 -38.74
C MET A 1 -13.55 -1.82 -37.62
N ASN A 2 -13.04 -1.67 -36.39
CA ASN A 2 -12.69 -0.47 -35.64
C ASN A 2 -11.50 -0.77 -34.72
N CYS A 3 -10.31 -0.27 -35.08
CA CYS A 3 -9.13 -0.30 -34.21
C CYS A 3 -9.42 0.39 -32.85
N LEU A 4 -10.30 1.40 -32.86
CA LEU A 4 -10.72 2.19 -31.69
C LEU A 4 -11.38 1.38 -30.57
N THR A 5 -12.08 0.28 -30.87
CA THR A 5 -12.79 -0.52 -29.86
C THR A 5 -11.86 -1.42 -29.07
N ILE A 6 -10.80 -1.92 -29.71
CA ILE A 6 -9.78 -2.78 -29.09
C ILE A 6 -8.93 -1.98 -28.10
N TYR A 7 -8.52 -0.77 -28.47
CA TYR A 7 -7.79 0.12 -27.56
C TYR A 7 -8.63 0.49 -26.32
N GLY A 8 -9.93 0.72 -26.47
CA GLY A 8 -10.83 1.00 -25.34
C GLY A 8 -10.91 -0.17 -24.34
N ILE A 9 -11.01 -1.41 -24.84
CA ILE A 9 -11.04 -2.62 -24.00
C ILE A 9 -9.68 -2.86 -23.34
N ILE A 10 -8.58 -2.68 -24.07
CA ILE A 10 -7.22 -2.79 -23.52
C ILE A 10 -6.98 -1.74 -22.43
N CYS A 11 -7.39 -0.49 -22.63
CA CYS A 11 -7.34 0.55 -21.60
C CYS A 11 -8.17 0.19 -20.36
N LEU A 12 -9.36 -0.40 -20.54
CA LEU A 12 -10.20 -0.85 -19.43
C LEU A 12 -9.54 -2.00 -18.64
N ILE A 13 -8.90 -2.95 -19.34
CA ILE A 13 -8.18 -4.07 -18.72
C ILE A 13 -6.91 -3.56 -18.00
N LEU A 14 -6.17 -2.63 -18.60
CA LEU A 14 -5.00 -2.00 -17.99
C LEU A 14 -5.37 -1.16 -16.76
N ALA A 15 -6.48 -0.43 -16.80
CA ALA A 15 -7.02 0.30 -15.65
C ALA A 15 -7.47 -0.67 -14.54
N LYS A 16 -8.09 -1.80 -14.90
CA LYS A 16 -8.49 -2.85 -13.95
C LYS A 16 -7.31 -3.61 -13.36
N LYS A 17 -6.16 -3.64 -14.05
CA LYS A 17 -4.90 -4.27 -13.61
C LYS A 17 -4.00 -3.33 -12.81
N ARG A 18 -4.22 -2.01 -12.86
CA ARG A 18 -3.70 -1.07 -11.85
C ARG A 18 -4.46 -1.36 -10.56
N GLY A 19 -3.92 -2.26 -9.75
CA GLY A 19 -4.39 -2.47 -8.38
C GLY A 19 -4.55 -1.13 -7.69
N ASN A 20 -5.59 -0.99 -6.86
CA ASN A 20 -5.87 0.25 -6.16
C ASN A 20 -4.59 0.70 -5.45
N ILE A 21 -4.13 1.93 -5.72
CA ILE A 21 -2.90 2.44 -5.12
C ILE A 21 -3.22 2.69 -3.65
N MET A 22 -2.55 1.97 -2.76
CA MET A 22 -2.76 2.03 -1.32
C MET A 22 -1.47 2.49 -0.64
N TRP A 23 -1.65 3.11 0.52
CA TRP A 23 -0.57 3.56 1.39
C TRP A 23 -0.46 2.62 2.58
N VAL A 24 0.77 2.24 2.92
CA VAL A 24 1.01 1.28 3.99
C VAL A 24 1.93 1.90 5.01
N VAL A 25 1.48 1.93 6.26
CA VAL A 25 2.32 2.21 7.42
C VAL A 25 2.71 0.86 8.02
N ARG A 26 4.00 0.62 8.26
CA ARG A 26 4.49 -0.60 8.89
C ARG A 26 5.48 -0.31 10.01
N LYS A 27 5.37 -1.09 11.08
CA LYS A 27 6.29 -1.11 12.21
C LYS A 27 7.23 -2.29 12.05
N MET A 28 8.51 -1.99 11.93
CA MET A 28 9.57 -3.00 11.88
C MET A 28 10.12 -3.25 13.27
N TYR A 29 10.47 -4.50 13.56
CA TYR A 29 11.27 -4.86 14.72
C TYR A 29 12.50 -5.64 14.29
N TRP A 30 13.60 -5.41 15.00
CA TRP A 30 14.87 -6.11 14.78
C TRP A 30 15.01 -7.23 15.80
N ARG A 31 15.30 -8.44 15.31
CA ARG A 31 15.64 -9.57 16.19
C ARG A 31 16.74 -10.39 15.53
N SER A 32 17.82 -10.63 16.27
CA SER A 32 18.95 -11.46 15.82
C SER A 32 19.52 -11.07 14.44
N GLY A 33 19.66 -9.75 14.19
CA GLY A 33 20.19 -9.23 12.92
C GLY A 33 19.23 -9.27 11.73
N GLN A 34 17.98 -9.70 11.92
CA GLN A 34 16.96 -9.73 10.88
C GLN A 34 15.82 -8.74 11.18
N GLN A 35 15.27 -8.15 10.12
CA GLN A 35 14.10 -7.26 10.20
C GLN A 35 12.82 -8.04 9.99
N TYR A 36 11.85 -7.78 10.86
CA TYR A 36 10.54 -8.41 10.81
C TYR A 36 9.45 -7.37 10.89
N VAL A 37 8.35 -7.60 10.16
CA VAL A 37 7.15 -6.76 10.25
C VAL A 37 6.38 -7.13 11.52
N GLN A 38 6.36 -6.22 12.50
CA GLN A 38 5.59 -6.34 13.73
C GLN A 38 4.11 -6.04 13.48
N ALA A 39 3.87 -4.85 12.90
CA ALA A 39 2.54 -4.34 12.60
C ALA A 39 2.51 -3.66 11.23
N GLN A 40 1.36 -3.68 10.57
CA GLN A 40 1.12 -3.11 9.25
C GLN A 40 -0.33 -2.67 9.14
N LYS A 41 -0.56 -1.44 8.68
CA LYS A 41 -1.89 -0.88 8.45
C LYS A 41 -1.95 -0.21 7.08
N ILE A 42 -3.05 -0.47 6.39
CA ILE A 42 -3.30 0.00 5.02
C ILE A 42 -4.26 1.17 5.06
N PHE A 43 -4.02 2.13 4.19
CA PHE A 43 -4.80 3.34 4.02
C PHE A 43 -5.03 3.57 2.53
N ASP A 44 -6.19 4.12 2.17
CA ASP A 44 -6.49 4.50 0.79
C ASP A 44 -5.83 5.85 0.42
N SER A 45 -5.54 6.69 1.41
CA SER A 45 -4.96 8.03 1.23
C SER A 45 -3.60 8.17 1.92
N ARG A 46 -2.71 8.95 1.28
CA ARG A 46 -1.41 9.31 1.84
C ARG A 46 -1.56 10.20 3.07
N GLU A 47 -2.52 11.10 3.03
CA GLU A 47 -2.81 12.06 4.08
C GLU A 47 -3.21 11.33 5.36
N ASP A 48 -4.11 10.35 5.26
CA ASP A 48 -4.54 9.53 6.40
C ASP A 48 -3.39 8.69 6.98
N ALA A 49 -2.59 8.07 6.10
CA ALA A 49 -1.42 7.29 6.52
C ALA A 49 -0.38 8.17 7.25
N ASN A 50 -0.18 9.40 6.78
CA ASN A 50 0.70 10.37 7.43
C ASN A 50 0.15 10.88 8.76
N ALA A 51 -1.16 11.16 8.84
CA ALA A 51 -1.80 11.57 10.08
C ALA A 51 -1.66 10.48 11.14
N PHE A 52 -2.00 9.23 10.80
CA PHE A 52 -1.82 8.09 11.68
C PHE A 52 -0.36 7.95 12.14
N ARG A 53 0.60 8.06 11.22
CA ARG A 53 2.02 7.96 11.56
C ARG A 53 2.49 9.05 12.53
N LYS A 54 1.95 10.27 12.44
CA LYS A 54 2.32 11.39 13.33
C LYS A 54 1.88 11.16 14.78
N GLU A 55 0.83 10.38 14.99
CA GLU A 55 0.33 10.04 16.33
C GLU A 55 1.14 8.94 17.02
N LEU A 56 2.04 8.25 16.28
CA LEU A 56 2.86 7.17 16.81
C LEU A 56 4.18 7.71 17.35
N ASP A 57 4.54 7.34 18.58
CA ASP A 57 5.79 7.74 19.24
C ASP A 57 7.00 6.86 18.82
N PHE A 58 6.83 5.97 17.86
CA PHE A 58 7.85 5.02 17.44
C PHE A 58 8.11 5.04 15.92
N ALA A 59 9.28 4.56 15.54
CA ALA A 59 9.70 4.53 14.13
C ALA A 59 8.81 3.60 13.29
N THR A 60 8.23 4.15 12.23
CA THR A 60 7.43 3.43 11.24
C THR A 60 7.85 3.80 9.82
N GLU A 61 7.75 2.83 8.91
CA GLU A 61 7.93 3.04 7.47
C GLU A 61 6.59 3.34 6.81
N LEU A 62 6.60 4.26 5.85
CA LEU A 62 5.46 4.61 5.00
C LEU A 62 5.86 4.39 3.55
N TYR A 63 5.07 3.62 2.79
CA TYR A 63 5.31 3.41 1.37
C TYR A 63 4.00 3.22 0.60
N GLU A 64 4.07 3.50 -0.69
CA GLU A 64 2.97 3.27 -1.63
C GLU A 64 3.08 1.85 -2.21
N THR A 65 1.94 1.17 -2.38
CA THR A 65 1.90 -0.12 -3.06
C THR A 65 0.62 -0.30 -3.87
N ASN A 66 0.76 -0.99 -4.99
CA ASN A 66 -0.34 -1.50 -5.81
C ASN A 66 -0.54 -3.02 -5.63
N LEU A 67 0.22 -3.63 -4.71
CA LEU A 67 0.13 -5.04 -4.38
C LEU A 67 -0.95 -5.27 -3.34
N VAL A 68 -1.58 -6.45 -3.39
CA VAL A 68 -2.50 -6.88 -2.34
C VAL A 68 -1.71 -7.12 -1.06
N VAL A 69 -1.86 -6.21 -0.12
CA VAL A 69 -1.30 -6.28 1.23
C VAL A 69 -2.44 -6.45 2.23
N SER A 70 -2.14 -6.97 3.41
CA SER A 70 -3.14 -7.12 4.49
C SER A 70 -2.67 -6.42 5.76
N ASN A 71 -3.63 -5.98 6.58
CA ASN A 71 -3.31 -5.48 7.91
C ASN A 71 -2.69 -6.62 8.75
N LYS A 72 -1.71 -6.29 9.59
CA LYS A 72 -1.00 -7.24 10.43
C LYS A 72 -0.73 -6.61 11.80
N GLY A 73 -0.95 -7.35 12.88
CA GLY A 73 -0.62 -6.90 14.24
C GLY A 73 -1.37 -5.63 14.68
N GLU A 74 -1.03 -5.14 15.87
CA GLU A 74 -1.52 -3.89 16.45
C GLU A 74 -0.35 -2.90 16.62
N PHE A 75 -0.65 -1.60 16.47
CA PHE A 75 0.37 -0.53 16.46
C PHE A 75 0.75 -0.07 17.87
#